data_AF-L9ZJ19-F1
#
_entry.id   AF-L9ZJ19-F1
#
_cell.length_a   1.000
_cell.length_b   1.000
_cell.length_c   1.000
_cell.angle_alpha   90.00
_cell.angle_beta   90.00
_cell.angle_gamma   90.00
#
_symmetry.space_group_name_H-M   'P 1'
#
loop_
_entity.id
_entity.type
_entity.pdbx_description
1 polymer ?
#
loop_
_entity_poly.entity_id
_entity_poly.type
_entity_poly.pdbx_seq_one_letter_code
_entity_poly.pdbx_strand_id
1 'polypeptide(L)'
;MFGIDPGNIESLSWSLGNRVTTDNDASREFTLEYRGSNREITAFAVTEYTMVLRLRTPVGREKFYGVANDDVDDRPATGNWIHTA
;
A
#
# COMPACT_ATOMS: atom_id res chain seq x y z
N MET A 1 -11.09 5.23 -0.73
CA MET A 1 -9.83 4.47 -0.88
C MET A 1 -9.77 3.53 0.33
N PHE A 2 -8.73 2.74 0.53
CA PHE A 2 -8.48 2.06 1.82
C PHE A 2 -8.71 3.02 3.02
N GLY A 3 -9.01 2.54 4.22
CA GLY A 3 -9.53 3.32 5.36
C GLY A 3 -8.67 4.50 5.87
N ILE A 4 -7.60 4.85 5.18
CA ILE A 4 -6.71 5.98 5.45
C ILE A 4 -7.33 7.28 4.93
N ASP A 5 -7.22 8.33 5.74
CA ASP A 5 -7.54 9.70 5.35
C ASP A 5 -6.61 10.16 4.20
N PRO A 6 -7.14 10.62 3.06
CA PRO A 6 -6.33 11.17 1.97
C PRO A 6 -5.41 12.34 2.38
N GLY A 7 -5.66 13.02 3.49
CA GLY A 7 -4.79 14.05 4.05
C GLY A 7 -3.52 13.52 4.73
N ASN A 8 -3.50 12.23 5.09
CA ASN A 8 -2.41 11.59 5.83
C ASN A 8 -1.49 10.75 4.91
N ILE A 9 -1.61 10.90 3.59
CA ILE A 9 -0.76 10.19 2.63
C ILE A 9 0.12 11.15 1.84
N GLU A 10 1.37 10.73 1.64
CA GLU A 10 2.33 11.45 0.82
C GLU A 10 2.60 10.68 -0.47
N SER A 11 2.34 11.28 -1.64
CA SER A 11 2.65 10.62 -2.90
C SER A 11 4.16 10.56 -3.13
N LEU A 12 4.68 9.37 -3.43
CA LEU A 12 6.07 9.18 -3.82
C LEU A 12 6.21 9.18 -5.35
N SER A 13 7.40 9.52 -5.83
CA SER A 13 7.75 9.26 -7.23
C SER A 13 7.81 7.75 -7.48
N TRP A 14 7.55 7.33 -8.72
CA TRP A 14 7.61 5.92 -9.07
C TRP A 14 8.99 5.32 -8.78
N SER A 15 10.08 6.02 -9.13
CA SER A 15 11.45 5.55 -8.90
C SER A 15 11.77 5.36 -7.41
N LEU A 16 11.34 6.30 -6.56
CA LEU A 16 11.56 6.18 -5.12
C LEU A 16 10.72 5.06 -4.52
N GLY A 17 9.42 5.03 -4.82
CA GLY A 17 8.49 4.02 -4.32
C GLY A 17 8.86 2.60 -4.76
N ASN A 18 9.27 2.41 -6.01
CA ASN A 18 9.77 1.14 -6.50
C ASN A 18 11.03 0.73 -5.74
N ARG A 19 12.04 1.60 -5.66
CA ARG A 19 13.30 1.31 -4.96
C ARG A 19 13.05 0.85 -3.52
N VAL A 20 12.31 1.64 -2.73
CA VAL A 20 12.09 1.33 -1.32
C VAL A 20 11.25 0.08 -1.08
N THR A 21 10.43 -0.36 -2.03
CA THR A 21 9.58 -1.56 -1.88
C THR A 21 10.17 -2.82 -2.52
N THR A 22 11.24 -2.69 -3.32
CA THR A 22 11.97 -3.82 -3.92
C THR A 22 13.32 -4.08 -3.27
N ASP A 23 13.91 -3.10 -2.59
CA ASP A 23 15.13 -3.30 -1.80
C ASP A 23 14.84 -4.24 -0.61
N ASN A 24 15.83 -5.06 -0.23
CA ASN A 24 15.70 -6.12 0.78
C ASN A 24 15.36 -5.65 2.20
N ASP A 25 15.39 -4.35 2.47
CA ASP A 25 15.13 -3.78 3.79
C ASP A 25 13.63 -3.56 4.06
N ALA A 26 12.79 -3.54 3.02
CA ALA A 26 11.36 -3.39 3.20
C ALA A 26 10.68 -4.75 3.44
N SER A 27 9.97 -4.84 4.56
CA SER A 27 9.16 -6.02 4.89
C SER A 27 7.77 -5.84 4.32
N ARG A 28 7.28 -6.82 3.54
CA ARG A 28 5.89 -6.84 3.08
C ARG A 28 5.00 -7.33 4.22
N GLU A 29 4.10 -6.47 4.68
CA GLU A 29 3.24 -6.76 5.83
C GLU A 29 1.95 -7.46 5.41
N PHE A 30 1.25 -6.89 4.41
CA PHE A 30 0.02 -7.48 3.90
C PHE A 30 -0.28 -7.03 2.48
N THR A 31 -1.19 -7.76 1.86
CA THR A 31 -1.77 -7.41 0.56
C THR A 31 -3.28 -7.37 0.68
N LEU A 32 -3.91 -6.41 0.00
CA LEU A 32 -5.34 -6.37 -0.20
C LEU A 32 -5.67 -6.43 -1.68
N GLU A 33 -6.52 -7.37 -2.05
CA GLU A 33 -7.02 -7.54 -3.40
C GLU A 33 -8.44 -7.03 -3.52
N TYR A 34 -8.76 -6.32 -4.61
CA TYR A 34 -10.11 -5.86 -4.87
C TYR A 34 -10.93 -6.95 -5.57
N ARG A 35 -12.10 -7.28 -5.02
CA ARG A 35 -12.99 -8.30 -5.56
C ARG A 35 -13.42 -7.96 -6.99
N GLY A 36 -13.16 -8.89 -7.92
CA GLY A 36 -13.56 -8.75 -9.33
C GLY A 36 -12.68 -7.80 -10.15
N SER A 37 -11.48 -7.45 -9.67
CA SER A 37 -10.52 -6.61 -10.39
C SER A 37 -9.09 -7.00 -10.05
N ASN A 38 -8.14 -6.80 -10.98
CA ASN A 38 -6.71 -6.96 -10.72
C ASN A 38 -6.12 -5.74 -9.96
N ARG A 39 -6.94 -5.06 -9.17
CA ARG A 39 -6.49 -3.93 -8.35
C ARG A 39 -6.04 -4.48 -7.01
N GLU A 40 -4.86 -4.04 -6.58
CA GLU A 40 -4.22 -4.53 -5.37
C GLU A 40 -3.60 -3.36 -4.59
N ILE A 41 -3.55 -3.47 -3.27
CA ILE A 41 -2.75 -2.62 -2.40
C ILE A 41 -1.78 -3.54 -1.64
N THR A 42 -0.49 -3.29 -1.73
CA THR A 42 0.52 -3.96 -0.90
C THR A 42 1.09 -2.96 0.09
N ALA A 43 1.16 -3.34 1.37
CA ALA A 43 1.79 -2.53 2.41
C ALA A 43 3.20 -3.04 2.72
N PHE A 44 4.15 -2.11 2.80
CA PHE A 44 5.54 -2.38 3.11
C PHE A 44 5.95 -1.57 4.34
N ALA A 45 6.45 -2.21 5.39
CA ALA A 45 7.15 -1.54 6.47
C ALA A 45 8.55 -1.15 5.98
N VAL A 46 8.82 0.16 5.89
CA VAL A 46 10.11 0.70 5.43
C VAL A 46 10.94 1.21 6.60
N THR A 47 10.28 1.75 7.62
CA THR A 47 10.87 2.07 8.93
C THR A 47 9.87 1.72 10.02
N GLU A 48 10.27 1.88 11.30
CA GLU A 48 9.36 1.68 12.45
C GLU A 48 8.09 2.54 12.38
N TYR A 49 8.21 3.76 11.84
CA TYR A 49 7.13 4.76 11.84
C TYR A 49 6.50 4.98 10.47
N THR A 50 7.04 4.39 9.41
CA THR A 50 6.61 4.67 8.04
C THR A 50 6.35 3.40 7.27
N MET A 51 5.14 3.34 6.73
CA MET A 51 4.77 2.36 5.72
C MET A 51 4.73 3.00 4.34
N VAL A 52 5.00 2.18 3.32
CA VAL A 52 4.74 2.53 1.93
C VAL A 52 3.65 1.62 1.39
N LEU A 53 2.60 2.24 0.84
CA LEU A 53 1.52 1.55 0.15
C LEU A 53 1.75 1.60 -1.35
N ARG A 54 1.83 0.42 -1.96
CA ARG A 54 1.83 0.27 -3.42
C ARG A 54 0.43 -0.06 -3.91
N LEU A 55 -0.18 0.87 -4.62
CA LEU A 55 -1.43 0.64 -5.34
C LEU A 55 -1.12 0.16 -6.76
N ARG A 56 -1.51 -1.07 -7.08
CA ARG A 56 -1.53 -1.60 -8.45
C ARG A 56 -2.91 -1.41 -9.06
N THR A 57 -2.97 -0.75 -10.21
CA THR A 57 -4.20 -0.57 -10.99
C THR A 57 -4.50 -1.81 -11.85
N PRO A 58 -5.74 -1.98 -12.35
CA PRO A 58 -6.09 -3.15 -13.18
C PRO A 58 -5.25 -3.31 -14.45
N VAL A 59 -4.70 -2.20 -14.97
CA VAL A 59 -3.81 -2.18 -16.14
C VAL A 59 -2.33 -2.33 -15.78
N GLY A 60 -2.01 -2.66 -14.52
CA GLY A 60 -0.65 -2.90 -14.05
C GLY A 60 0.18 -1.66 -13.71
N ARG A 61 -0.37 -0.44 -13.83
CA ARG A 61 0.33 0.77 -13.34
C ARG A 61 0.37 0.78 -11.82
N GLU A 62 1.51 1.20 -11.28
CA GLU A 62 1.74 1.30 -9.85
C GLU A 62 1.85 2.76 -9.40
N LYS A 63 1.30 3.03 -8.21
CA LYS A 63 1.47 4.28 -7.48
C LYS A 63 1.91 3.98 -6.06
N PHE A 64 2.69 4.87 -5.48
CA PHE A 64 3.30 4.69 -4.17
C PHE A 64 2.95 5.84 -3.25
N TYR A 65 2.64 5.51 -2.01
CA TYR A 65 2.23 6.46 -0.98
C TYR A 65 2.95 6.16 0.32
N GLY A 66 3.62 7.16 0.90
CA GLY A 66 4.09 7.11 2.29
C GLY A 66 2.94 7.41 3.24
N VAL A 67 2.92 6.70 4.37
CA VAL A 67 1.92 6.86 5.43
C VAL A 67 2.56 6.53 6.78
N ALA A 68 2.09 7.18 7.84
CA ALA A 68 2.50 6.81 9.20
C ALA A 68 1.98 5.40 9.53
N ASN A 69 2.78 4.60 10.23
CA ASN A 69 2.39 3.23 10.60
C ASN A 69 1.06 3.20 11.37
N ASP A 70 0.90 4.11 12.34
CA ASP A 70 -0.31 4.21 13.17
C ASP A 70 -1.59 4.56 12.39
N ASP A 71 -1.48 5.06 11.16
CA ASP A 71 -2.62 5.38 10.30
C ASP A 71 -3.06 4.19 9.42
N VAL A 72 -2.30 3.09 9.39
CA VAL A 72 -2.57 1.92 8.56
C VAL A 72 -3.32 0.85 9.36
N ASP A 73 -4.55 0.52 8.92
CA ASP A 73 -5.34 -0.61 9.44
C ASP A 73 -5.37 -1.73 8.39
N ASP A 74 -4.92 -2.94 8.75
CA ASP A 74 -4.94 -4.11 7.87
C ASP A 74 -6.38 -4.55 7.53
N ARG A 75 -7.39 -4.05 8.26
CA ARG A 75 -8.79 -4.30 7.98
C ARG A 75 -9.32 -3.33 6.93
N PRO A 76 -9.79 -3.83 5.79
CA PRO A 76 -10.37 -2.96 4.80
C PRO A 76 -11.68 -2.33 5.31
N ALA A 77 -11.78 -1.01 5.21
CA ALA A 77 -12.97 -0.25 5.57
C ALA A 77 -14.24 -0.63 4.77
N THR A 78 -14.11 -1.38 3.67
CA THR A 78 -15.23 -1.81 2.82
C THR A 78 -15.10 -3.27 2.40
N GLY A 79 -16.22 -3.99 2.32
CA GLY A 79 -16.27 -5.44 2.06
C GLY A 79 -15.86 -5.91 0.65
N ASN A 80 -15.32 -5.02 -0.19
CA ASN A 80 -14.84 -5.37 -1.53
C ASN A 80 -13.33 -5.65 -1.58
N TRP A 81 -12.61 -5.47 -0.48
CA TRP A 81 -11.19 -5.82 -0.39
C TRP A 81 -11.03 -7.11 0.41
N ILE A 82 -10.13 -7.97 -0.06
CA ILE A 82 -9.82 -9.27 0.52
C ILE A 82 -8.38 -9.21 1.02
N HIS A 83 -8.17 -9.52 2.30
CA HIS A 83 -6.84 -9.57 2.88
C HIS A 83 -6.11 -10.86 2.49
N THR A 84 -4.91 -10.72 1.96
CA THR A 84 -4.02 -11.79 1.48
C THR A 84 -2.59 -11.57 2.00
N ALA A 85 -1.80 -12.66 2.07
CA ALA A 85 -0.46 -12.69 2.67
C ALA A 85 0.66 -12.32 1.68
#